data_AF-A0A2D8C9H4-F1
#
_entry.id   AF-A0A2D8C9H4-F1
#
_cell.length_a   1.000
_cell.length_b   1.000
_cell.length_c   1.000
_cell.angle_alpha   90.00
_cell.angle_beta   90.00
_cell.angle_gamma   90.00
#
_symmetry.space_group_name_H-M   'P 1'
#
loop_
_entity.id
_entity.type
_entity.pdbx_description
1 polymer ?
#
loop_
_entity_poly.entity_id
_entity_poly.type
_entity_poly.pdbx_seq_one_letter_code
_entity_poly.pdbx_strand_id
1 'polypeptide(L)'
;MAVSRKVSDQIGQQVPDFIREDAPLFRAFVEGYYEFLEQGTNALDASRNLLNYQDIDSTIDKYAEYLRREIIPDIPRVTQANTHFLLKRAKDLYTSRGSEKSYKLLFRALYNQEIEIYDPGESILRASDGRFVKENSIRVGDPALGNTSLLLGQNITGLSSGATAKVERINRTTESGFIVQELFLSGISGDFQDLELVRNSGNTVNATIYNITGAITGINLADKGAGYVIGDSLTLSTPTSTRDGTATVAETDNFSAIQFAVSHGGKGYTLGNNIVAVTADDNGTGASFYVSSLSNTEVLLIDSDDISAVADVPLNVTGGTTNSNTNTAFARLGANARTLSANLATANVNSKLGSALAFTNTTVGTINSVYTTSYGYNYVNIPSISVRNPAVAELRLVDPDRPTTFKGNNAIITATHVDGALKSTTVTDGGLSFNKYENLTIVNNTRTPVANASGLPSITGLRSYEGKYTDTKGFLSWNNRLQDNFFYQVYSYVIRSKTALQKYRQFVNDLLHPAGTKMFGEFTQTSNVSVGTSVASNVSTKTSAFTFDSVALTFDSSNTTFDAF
;
A
#
# COMPACT_ATOMS: atom_id res chain seq x y z
N MET A 1 40.06 56.35 20.11
CA MET A 1 41.38 56.78 19.59
C MET A 1 42.37 56.64 20.73
N ALA A 2 43.27 55.66 20.68
CA ALA A 2 44.37 55.57 21.63
C ALA A 2 45.24 56.83 21.47
N VAL A 3 45.47 57.56 22.56
CA VAL A 3 46.41 58.69 22.56
C VAL A 3 47.81 58.11 22.38
N SER A 4 48.30 58.10 21.14
CA SER A 4 49.48 57.34 20.73
C SER A 4 50.83 57.98 21.06
N ARG A 5 50.86 59.05 21.89
CA ARG A 5 52.11 59.69 22.31
C ARG A 5 52.21 59.69 23.82
N LYS A 6 53.19 58.95 24.32
CA LYS A 6 53.61 58.99 25.71
C LYS A 6 54.09 60.40 26.05
N VAL A 7 53.72 60.93 27.21
CA VAL A 7 54.19 62.25 27.66
C VAL A 7 55.68 62.19 28.02
N SER A 8 56.24 61.02 28.37
CA SER A 8 57.70 60.81 28.47
C SER A 8 58.43 61.34 27.23
N ASP A 9 57.91 61.04 26.03
CA ASP A 9 58.52 61.39 24.74
C ASP A 9 58.42 62.90 24.43
N GLN A 10 57.52 63.62 25.12
CA GLN A 10 57.28 65.05 24.93
C GLN A 10 58.00 65.93 25.96
N ILE A 11 58.51 65.37 27.07
CA ILE A 11 59.21 66.12 28.12
C ILE A 11 60.41 66.88 27.57
N GLY A 12 61.15 66.30 26.61
CA GLY A 12 62.31 66.95 26.00
C GLY A 12 62.01 68.29 25.31
N GLN A 13 60.78 68.48 24.84
CA GLN A 13 60.31 69.72 24.18
C GLN A 13 59.65 70.70 25.15
N GLN A 14 59.25 70.25 26.34
CA GLN A 14 58.55 71.05 27.35
C GLN A 14 59.48 71.70 28.37
N VAL A 15 60.71 71.20 28.51
CA VAL A 15 61.74 71.81 29.37
C VAL A 15 62.41 73.01 28.66
N PRO A 16 62.65 74.13 29.36
CA PRO A 16 63.39 75.27 28.82
C PRO A 16 64.81 74.90 28.35
N ASP A 17 65.33 75.62 27.35
CA ASP A 17 66.59 75.29 26.68
C ASP A 17 67.79 75.20 27.64
N PHE A 18 67.84 76.04 28.68
CA PHE A 18 68.91 76.00 29.69
C PHE A 18 68.95 74.68 30.49
N ILE A 19 67.79 74.07 30.77
CA ILE A 19 67.73 72.76 31.46
C ILE A 19 68.13 71.63 30.50
N ARG A 20 67.90 71.83 29.20
CA ARG A 20 68.25 70.85 28.16
C ARG A 20 69.76 70.72 27.98
N GLU A 21 70.51 71.81 28.16
CA GLU A 21 71.97 71.86 27.99
C GLU A 21 72.73 71.61 29.30
N ASP A 22 72.31 72.22 30.42
CA ASP A 22 73.12 72.25 31.65
C ASP A 22 72.82 71.12 32.64
N ALA A 23 71.67 70.45 32.55
CA ALA A 23 71.20 69.51 33.58
C ALA A 23 70.67 68.16 33.02
N PRO A 24 71.53 67.33 32.39
CA PRO A 24 71.11 66.08 31.75
C PRO A 24 70.52 65.04 32.73
N LEU A 25 71.03 64.98 33.97
CA LEU A 25 70.53 64.08 35.01
C LEU A 25 69.11 64.45 35.47
N PHE A 26 68.82 65.75 35.57
CA PHE A 26 67.49 66.22 35.97
C PHE A 26 66.46 65.91 34.88
N ARG A 27 66.81 66.12 33.60
CA ARG A 27 65.96 65.73 32.48
C ARG A 27 65.64 64.22 32.53
N ALA A 28 66.66 63.37 32.66
CA ALA A 28 66.47 61.92 32.70
C ALA A 28 65.60 61.47 33.88
N PHE A 29 65.71 62.14 35.04
CA PHE A 29 64.84 61.90 36.20
C PHE A 29 63.38 62.26 35.91
N VAL A 30 63.12 63.43 35.31
CA VAL A 30 61.75 63.85 34.97
C VAL A 30 61.14 62.94 33.90
N GLU A 31 61.93 62.56 32.89
CA GLU A 31 61.53 61.61 31.84
C GLU A 31 61.16 60.25 32.44
N GLY A 32 62.01 59.70 33.32
CA GLY A 32 61.74 58.44 34.03
C GLY A 32 60.58 58.51 35.04
N TYR A 33 60.31 59.68 35.63
CA TYR A 33 59.14 59.89 36.50
C TYR A 33 57.83 59.82 35.71
N TYR A 34 57.76 60.45 34.54
CA TYR A 34 56.60 60.35 33.66
C TYR A 34 56.47 58.95 33.05
N GLU A 35 57.57 58.30 32.70
CA GLU A 35 57.55 56.91 32.26
C GLU A 35 56.97 56.00 33.36
N PHE A 36 57.36 56.19 34.63
CA PHE A 36 56.76 55.49 35.76
C PHE A 36 55.26 55.79 35.87
N LEU A 37 54.84 57.06 35.79
CA LEU A 37 53.42 57.42 35.84
C LEU A 37 52.60 56.86 34.67
N GLU A 38 53.24 56.55 33.54
CA GLU A 38 52.66 55.90 32.36
C GLU A 38 52.73 54.37 32.42
N GLN A 39 53.44 53.79 33.38
CA GLN A 39 53.37 52.35 33.64
C GLN A 39 51.99 51.98 34.18
N GLY A 40 51.49 50.83 33.72
CA GLY A 40 50.10 50.40 33.95
C GLY A 40 49.70 50.45 35.41
N THR A 41 48.46 50.92 35.66
CA THR A 41 47.80 51.16 36.96
C THR A 41 48.09 52.49 37.68
N ASN A 42 49.01 53.30 37.17
CA ASN A 42 49.25 54.65 37.72
C ASN A 42 48.22 55.68 37.22
N ALA A 43 48.07 56.78 37.97
CA ALA A 43 46.98 57.75 37.77
C ALA A 43 46.95 58.38 36.37
N LEU A 44 48.12 58.57 35.75
CA LEU A 44 48.24 59.16 34.42
C LEU A 44 47.79 58.19 33.32
N ASP A 45 48.24 56.94 33.37
CA ASP A 45 47.77 55.86 32.48
C ASP A 45 46.25 55.66 32.60
N ALA A 46 45.74 55.59 33.83
CA ALA A 46 44.31 55.39 34.08
C ALA A 46 43.45 56.54 33.53
N SER A 47 43.92 57.79 33.65
CA SER A 47 43.22 58.96 33.12
C SER A 47 43.20 59.00 31.58
N ARG A 48 44.28 58.58 30.94
CA ARG A 48 44.42 58.56 29.47
C ARG A 48 43.62 57.42 28.83
N ASN A 49 43.58 56.27 29.49
CA ASN A 49 42.87 55.09 29.01
C ASN A 49 41.41 55.00 29.51
N LEU A 50 40.91 55.99 30.23
CA LEU A 50 39.55 56.00 30.79
C LEU A 50 38.46 55.74 29.74
N LEU A 51 38.59 56.34 28.55
CA LEU A 51 37.65 56.11 27.43
C LEU A 51 37.77 54.69 26.85
N ASN A 52 38.95 54.09 26.87
CA ASN A 52 39.15 52.70 26.44
C ASN A 52 38.60 51.72 27.48
N TYR A 53 38.69 52.04 28.77
CA TYR A 53 38.11 51.26 29.85
C TYR A 53 36.57 51.30 29.90
N GLN A 54 35.92 52.07 29.03
CA GLN A 54 34.48 51.96 28.83
C GLN A 54 34.10 50.65 28.13
N ASP A 55 34.98 50.10 27.29
CA ASP A 55 34.78 48.79 26.69
C ASP A 55 35.08 47.72 27.74
N ILE A 56 34.11 46.82 27.94
CA ILE A 56 34.20 45.73 28.90
C ILE A 56 35.44 44.89 28.61
N ASP A 57 35.79 44.62 27.36
CA ASP A 57 36.91 43.73 26.99
C ASP A 57 38.29 44.30 27.36
N SER A 58 38.42 45.62 27.52
CA SER A 58 39.67 46.30 27.91
C SER A 58 39.61 46.97 29.29
N THR A 59 38.56 46.72 30.06
CA THR A 59 38.35 47.29 31.39
C THR A 59 39.38 46.76 32.41
N ILE A 60 39.77 47.58 33.39
CA ILE A 60 40.60 47.12 34.51
C ILE A 60 39.77 46.20 35.43
N ASP A 61 40.35 45.08 35.89
CA ASP A 61 39.68 44.11 36.78
C ASP A 61 38.96 44.73 37.99
N LYS A 62 39.56 45.77 38.60
CA LYS A 62 38.93 46.51 39.71
C LYS A 62 37.58 47.11 39.31
N TYR A 63 37.46 47.64 38.10
CA TYR A 63 36.22 48.22 37.58
C TYR A 63 35.25 47.15 37.12
N ALA A 64 35.74 46.06 36.52
CA ALA A 64 34.93 44.90 36.16
C ALA A 64 34.24 44.28 37.40
N GLU A 65 34.90 44.25 38.55
CA GLU A 65 34.28 43.79 39.81
C GLU A 65 33.16 44.72 40.32
N TYR A 66 33.29 46.04 40.14
CA TYR A 66 32.22 46.97 40.46
C TYR A 66 31.00 46.74 39.55
N LEU A 67 31.23 46.61 38.24
CA LEU A 67 30.18 46.28 37.28
C LEU A 67 29.55 44.92 37.55
N ARG A 68 30.34 43.92 37.97
CA ARG A 68 29.80 42.60 38.35
C ARG A 68 28.86 42.71 39.53
N ARG A 69 29.23 43.47 40.56
CA ARG A 69 28.38 43.66 41.75
C ARG A 69 27.08 44.41 41.42
N GLU A 70 27.10 45.28 40.42
CA GLU A 70 25.93 46.07 40.01
C GLU A 70 25.03 45.33 39.03
N ILE A 71 25.60 44.71 38.00
CA ILE A 71 24.88 44.10 36.89
C ILE A 71 24.52 42.63 37.19
N ILE A 72 25.42 41.88 37.84
CA ILE A 72 25.23 40.43 38.09
C ILE A 72 25.54 40.06 39.55
N PRO A 73 24.73 40.55 40.51
CA PRO A 73 24.96 40.30 41.93
C PRO A 73 24.82 38.82 42.31
N ASP A 74 23.91 38.09 41.64
CA ASP A 74 23.50 36.74 42.02
C ASP A 74 24.39 35.62 41.46
N ILE A 75 25.33 35.95 40.55
CA ILE A 75 26.31 34.98 40.04
C ILE A 75 27.50 34.88 41.02
N PRO A 76 27.89 33.65 41.43
CA PRO A 76 28.99 33.45 42.36
C PRO A 76 30.32 33.93 41.79
N ARG A 77 31.28 34.31 42.66
CA ARG A 77 32.62 34.78 42.22
C ARG A 77 33.46 33.70 41.54
N VAL A 78 33.23 32.44 41.90
CA VAL A 78 33.98 31.30 41.35
C VAL A 78 33.20 30.77 40.15
N THR A 79 33.37 31.42 39.00
CA THR A 79 32.86 30.93 37.70
C THR A 79 34.00 30.37 36.87
N GLN A 80 33.70 29.37 36.04
CA GLN A 80 34.66 28.87 35.04
C GLN A 80 34.78 29.82 33.84
N ALA A 81 33.76 30.66 33.61
CA ALA A 81 33.77 31.69 32.56
C ALA A 81 34.51 32.96 32.96
N ASN A 82 35.07 33.65 31.96
CA ASN A 82 35.67 34.98 32.11
C ASN A 82 34.60 36.01 32.51
N THR A 83 34.85 36.77 33.57
CA THR A 83 33.97 37.85 34.07
C THR A 83 33.57 38.85 32.98
N HIS A 84 34.49 39.19 32.08
CA HIS A 84 34.26 40.12 30.98
C HIS A 84 33.22 39.58 30.00
N PHE A 85 33.30 38.29 29.67
CA PHE A 85 32.34 37.62 28.81
C PHE A 85 30.95 37.55 29.44
N LEU A 86 30.87 37.26 30.74
CA LEU A 86 29.62 37.25 31.51
C LEU A 86 28.97 38.63 31.52
N LEU A 87 29.74 39.68 31.79
CA LEU A 87 29.26 41.07 31.77
C LEU A 87 28.75 41.48 30.39
N LYS A 88 29.51 41.15 29.34
CA LYS A 88 29.13 41.42 27.94
C LYS A 88 27.82 40.74 27.53
N ARG A 89 27.56 39.53 28.07
CA ARG A 89 26.35 38.74 27.80
C ARG A 89 25.26 38.84 28.87
N ALA A 90 25.44 39.69 29.88
CA ALA A 90 24.49 39.84 30.97
C ALA A 90 23.11 40.30 30.49
N LYS A 91 23.08 41.26 29.55
CA LYS A 91 21.85 41.74 28.93
C LYS A 91 21.11 40.63 28.19
N ASP A 92 21.82 39.82 27.40
CA ASP A 92 21.24 38.71 26.64
C ASP A 92 20.66 37.65 27.61
N LEU A 93 21.37 37.35 28.70
CA LEU A 93 20.89 36.45 29.75
C LEU A 93 19.61 36.98 30.40
N TYR A 94 19.56 38.26 30.75
CA TYR A 94 18.40 38.86 31.42
C TYR A 94 17.19 39.11 30.51
N THR A 95 17.41 39.38 29.24
CA THR A 95 16.33 39.56 28.27
C THR A 95 15.73 38.23 27.80
N SER A 96 16.50 37.14 27.87
CA SER A 96 16.07 35.80 27.46
C SER A 96 15.67 34.89 28.63
N ARG A 97 15.47 35.45 29.84
CA ARG A 97 15.06 34.69 31.04
C ARG A 97 13.87 33.77 30.74
N GLY A 98 13.96 32.53 31.21
CA GLY A 98 12.94 31.51 30.98
C GLY A 98 13.01 30.79 29.63
N SER A 99 13.79 31.29 28.66
CA SER A 99 14.02 30.54 27.41
C SER A 99 15.04 29.44 27.61
N GLU A 100 14.92 28.34 26.86
CA GLU A 100 15.86 27.21 26.90
C GLU A 100 17.33 27.65 26.72
N LYS A 101 17.55 28.64 25.85
CA LYS A 101 18.89 29.20 25.57
C LYS A 101 19.52 29.87 26.78
N SER A 102 18.72 30.52 27.63
CA SER A 102 19.22 31.20 28.84
C SER A 102 19.77 30.22 29.87
N TYR A 103 19.08 29.10 30.08
CA TYR A 103 19.54 28.02 30.95
C TYR A 103 20.83 27.41 30.40
N LYS A 104 20.88 27.08 29.10
CA LYS A 104 22.09 26.54 28.46
C LYS A 104 23.27 27.49 28.61
N LEU A 105 23.06 28.80 28.43
CA LEU A 105 24.10 29.81 28.61
C LEU A 105 24.61 29.86 30.05
N LEU A 106 23.71 29.87 31.05
CA LEU A 106 24.08 29.91 32.46
C LEU A 106 24.88 28.68 32.88
N PHE A 107 24.43 27.48 32.51
CA PHE A 107 25.12 26.23 32.86
C PHE A 107 26.46 26.07 32.17
N ARG A 108 26.59 26.53 30.92
CA ARG A 108 27.88 26.61 30.23
C ARG A 108 28.82 27.59 30.93
N ALA A 109 28.33 28.74 31.41
CA ALA A 109 29.18 29.72 32.06
C ALA A 109 29.62 29.33 33.49
N LEU A 110 28.73 28.70 34.27
CA LEU A 110 29.02 28.30 35.65
C LEU A 110 29.79 26.99 35.75
N TYR A 111 29.37 25.97 34.97
CA TYR A 111 29.82 24.59 35.13
C TYR A 111 30.51 24.01 33.88
N ASN A 112 30.57 24.76 32.77
CA ASN A 112 31.03 24.26 31.47
C ASN A 112 30.28 22.98 31.03
N GLN A 113 28.96 22.97 31.23
CA GLN A 113 28.09 21.83 30.94
C GLN A 113 26.98 22.19 29.94
N GLU A 114 26.73 21.27 29.00
CA GLU A 114 25.52 21.24 28.17
C GLU A 114 24.37 20.66 29.00
N ILE A 115 23.19 21.28 28.92
CA ILE A 115 21.98 20.79 29.58
C ILE A 115 20.84 20.67 28.57
N GLU A 116 19.91 19.78 28.87
CA GLU A 116 18.65 19.63 28.13
C GLU A 116 17.49 20.01 29.04
N ILE A 117 16.53 20.74 28.49
CA ILE A 117 15.27 21.03 29.18
C ILE A 117 14.21 20.11 28.59
N TYR A 118 13.55 19.38 29.47
CA TYR A 118 12.38 18.58 29.12
C TYR A 118 11.15 19.24 29.72
N ASP A 119 10.12 19.46 28.91
CA ASP A 119 8.85 20.03 29.32
C ASP A 119 7.80 18.91 29.44
N PRO A 120 7.47 18.44 30.66
CA PRO A 120 6.45 17.41 30.88
C PRO A 120 5.10 17.74 30.24
N GLY A 121 4.79 19.03 30.06
CA GLY A 121 3.59 19.53 29.39
C GLY A 121 3.38 18.96 27.98
N GLU A 122 4.45 18.72 27.22
CA GLU A 122 4.36 18.16 25.86
C GLU A 122 4.01 16.67 25.85
N SER A 123 4.24 15.98 26.97
CA SER A 123 3.94 14.55 27.12
C SER A 123 2.58 14.30 27.76
N ILE A 124 1.80 15.34 28.06
CA ILE A 124 0.46 15.19 28.64
C ILE A 124 -0.48 14.65 27.57
N LEU A 125 -1.28 13.64 27.94
CA LEU A 125 -2.34 13.12 27.11
C LEU A 125 -3.38 14.22 26.86
N ARG A 126 -3.52 14.60 25.59
CA ARG A 126 -4.60 15.46 25.11
C ARG A 126 -5.51 14.64 24.21
N ALA A 127 -6.80 14.66 24.51
CA ALA A 127 -7.79 13.97 23.70
C ALA A 127 -7.78 14.52 22.27
N SER A 128 -7.80 13.63 21.28
CA SER A 128 -7.83 13.97 19.86
C SER A 128 -6.64 14.80 19.34
N ASP A 129 -5.50 14.78 20.03
CA ASP A 129 -4.27 15.45 19.58
C ASP A 129 -3.50 14.65 18.51
N GLY A 130 -3.92 13.40 18.26
CA GLY A 130 -3.32 12.52 17.26
C GLY A 130 -3.66 12.95 15.84
N ARG A 131 -2.66 13.00 14.96
CA ARG A 131 -2.83 13.33 13.55
C ARG A 131 -3.20 12.09 12.76
N PHE A 132 -4.48 11.98 12.43
CA PHE A 132 -5.02 10.92 11.57
C PHE A 132 -4.97 11.34 10.09
N VAL A 133 -4.39 10.49 9.24
CA VAL A 133 -4.30 10.72 7.80
C VAL A 133 -4.87 9.53 7.04
N LYS A 134 -5.83 9.82 6.15
CA LYS A 134 -6.33 8.87 5.16
C LYS A 134 -5.71 9.21 3.81
N GLU A 135 -4.93 8.28 3.26
CA GLU A 135 -4.32 8.44 1.95
C GLU A 135 -5.31 7.96 0.87
N ASN A 136 -5.49 8.77 -0.16
CA ASN A 136 -6.23 8.39 -1.36
C ASN A 136 -5.26 8.41 -2.55
N SER A 137 -5.41 7.47 -3.46
CA SER A 137 -4.61 7.44 -4.69
C SER A 137 -5.48 7.26 -5.92
N ILE A 138 -4.95 7.74 -7.04
CA ILE A 138 -5.45 7.43 -8.38
C ILE A 138 -4.35 6.76 -9.18
N ARG A 139 -4.71 5.78 -9.98
CA ARG A 139 -3.80 5.09 -10.89
C ARG A 139 -4.02 5.66 -12.27
N VAL A 140 -2.95 6.15 -12.88
CA VAL A 140 -2.96 6.62 -14.26
C VAL A 140 -2.08 5.72 -15.11
N GLY A 141 -2.45 5.57 -16.37
CA GLY A 141 -1.73 4.75 -17.34
C GLY A 141 -1.71 5.40 -18.70
N ASP A 142 -1.07 4.70 -19.65
CA ASP A 142 -1.06 5.11 -21.05
C ASP A 142 -2.46 4.99 -21.68
N PRO A 143 -2.83 5.89 -22.62
CA PRO A 143 -2.00 6.94 -23.20
C PRO A 143 -1.94 8.20 -22.31
N ALA A 144 -0.72 8.68 -22.07
CA ALA A 144 -0.48 9.99 -21.47
C ALA A 144 0.25 10.91 -22.47
N LEU A 145 -0.15 12.17 -22.52
CA LEU A 145 0.58 13.22 -23.24
C LEU A 145 1.54 13.87 -22.25
N GLY A 146 2.84 13.84 -22.54
CA GLY A 146 3.89 14.39 -21.67
C GLY A 146 4.40 13.41 -20.61
N ASN A 147 5.40 13.83 -19.83
CA ASN A 147 5.96 13.00 -18.76
C ASN A 147 5.12 13.14 -17.48
N THR A 148 4.41 12.07 -17.13
CA THR A 148 3.56 11.94 -15.93
C THR A 148 4.31 12.12 -14.61
N SER A 149 5.64 11.99 -14.59
CA SER A 149 6.47 12.30 -13.42
C SER A 149 6.45 13.79 -13.06
N LEU A 150 6.12 14.68 -14.01
CA LEU A 150 6.00 16.13 -13.79
C LEU A 150 4.72 16.52 -13.03
N LEU A 151 3.82 15.57 -12.79
CA LEU A 151 2.63 15.80 -11.97
C LEU A 151 2.97 15.94 -10.48
N LEU A 152 4.15 15.48 -10.04
CA LEU A 152 4.56 15.55 -8.64
C LEU A 152 4.59 17.00 -8.14
N GLY A 153 3.85 17.27 -7.06
CA GLY A 153 3.75 18.59 -6.44
C GLY A 153 2.80 19.57 -7.14
N GLN A 154 2.18 19.18 -8.26
CA GLN A 154 1.24 20.01 -9.02
C GLN A 154 -0.22 19.71 -8.65
N ASN A 155 -1.08 20.70 -8.90
CA ASN A 155 -2.53 20.49 -8.88
C ASN A 155 -2.99 19.85 -10.18
N ILE A 156 -3.81 18.82 -10.04
CA ILE A 156 -4.45 18.10 -11.12
C ILE A 156 -5.95 18.38 -11.15
N THR A 157 -6.54 18.31 -12.34
CA THR A 157 -7.97 18.51 -12.57
C THR A 157 -8.51 17.43 -13.50
N GLY A 158 -9.62 16.80 -13.13
CA GLY A 158 -10.38 15.91 -13.99
C GLY A 158 -11.21 16.69 -15.02
N LEU A 159 -11.20 16.24 -16.28
CA LEU A 159 -11.96 16.89 -17.36
C LEU A 159 -13.46 16.61 -17.35
N SER A 160 -13.87 15.42 -16.90
CA SER A 160 -15.28 14.97 -16.87
C SER A 160 -15.95 15.28 -15.54
N SER A 161 -15.25 15.06 -14.42
CA SER A 161 -15.74 15.27 -13.06
C SER A 161 -15.53 16.70 -12.56
N GLY A 162 -14.56 17.43 -13.13
CA GLY A 162 -14.12 18.71 -12.60
C GLY A 162 -13.40 18.59 -11.24
N ALA A 163 -13.12 17.38 -10.76
CA ALA A 163 -12.46 17.16 -9.48
C ALA A 163 -11.03 17.69 -9.50
N THR A 164 -10.61 18.33 -8.41
CA THR A 164 -9.26 18.87 -8.26
C THR A 164 -8.56 18.24 -7.08
N ALA A 165 -7.27 17.95 -7.22
CA ALA A 165 -6.44 17.47 -6.13
C ALA A 165 -4.98 17.86 -6.33
N LYS A 166 -4.16 17.79 -5.28
CA LYS A 166 -2.72 17.98 -5.37
C LYS A 166 -2.00 16.63 -5.27
N VAL A 167 -1.01 16.40 -6.12
CA VAL A 167 -0.20 15.18 -6.12
C VAL A 167 0.97 15.33 -5.15
N GLU A 168 1.02 14.49 -4.12
CA GLU A 168 2.10 14.51 -3.11
C GLU A 168 3.19 13.45 -3.38
N ARG A 169 2.80 12.29 -3.94
CA ARG A 169 3.71 11.17 -4.19
C ARG A 169 3.28 10.40 -5.43
N ILE A 170 4.25 9.87 -6.18
CA ILE A 170 4.00 9.02 -7.35
C ILE A 170 4.79 7.73 -7.17
N ASN A 171 4.09 6.59 -7.24
CA ASN A 171 4.69 5.27 -7.30
C ASN A 171 4.50 4.70 -8.70
N ARG A 172 5.58 4.29 -9.35
CA ARG A 172 5.53 3.69 -10.68
C ARG A 172 5.58 2.17 -10.56
N THR A 173 4.61 1.50 -11.17
CA THR A 173 4.52 0.05 -11.27
C THR A 173 4.43 -0.36 -12.74
N THR A 174 4.91 -1.55 -13.07
CA THR A 174 4.74 -2.15 -14.40
C THR A 174 3.81 -3.34 -14.25
N GLU A 175 2.66 -3.31 -14.89
CA GLU A 175 1.63 -4.35 -14.82
C GLU A 175 1.30 -4.83 -16.23
N SER A 176 1.43 -6.13 -16.48
CA SER A 176 1.13 -6.75 -17.79
C SER A 176 1.79 -6.05 -18.99
N GLY A 177 2.99 -5.49 -18.80
CA GLY A 177 3.75 -4.77 -19.82
C GLY A 177 3.42 -3.27 -19.94
N PHE A 178 2.39 -2.78 -19.26
CA PHE A 178 2.01 -1.36 -19.21
C PHE A 178 2.64 -0.68 -17.99
N ILE A 179 3.05 0.57 -18.17
CA ILE A 179 3.52 1.41 -17.06
C ILE A 179 2.30 2.07 -16.43
N VAL A 180 2.02 1.72 -15.18
CA VAL A 180 0.97 2.33 -14.37
C VAL A 180 1.62 3.17 -13.29
N GLN A 181 1.09 4.36 -13.05
CA GLN A 181 1.58 5.25 -12.01
C GLN A 181 0.48 5.54 -11.00
N GLU A 182 0.73 5.23 -9.74
CA GLU A 182 -0.14 5.51 -8.63
C GLU A 182 0.22 6.87 -8.02
N LEU A 183 -0.66 7.85 -8.18
CA LEU A 183 -0.54 9.19 -7.66
C LEU A 183 -1.29 9.27 -6.32
N PHE A 184 -0.60 9.61 -5.24
CA PHE A 184 -1.20 9.88 -3.94
C PHE A 184 -1.63 11.34 -3.87
N LEU A 185 -2.88 11.56 -3.49
CA LEU A 185 -3.55 12.84 -3.58
C LEU A 185 -3.79 13.45 -2.19
N SER A 186 -3.69 14.78 -2.12
CA SER A 186 -4.07 15.61 -0.97
C SER A 186 -5.02 16.73 -1.41
N GLY A 187 -5.81 17.26 -0.47
CA GLY A 187 -6.71 18.39 -0.74
C GLY A 187 -7.74 18.14 -1.84
N ILE A 188 -8.29 16.92 -1.89
CA ILE A 188 -9.26 16.51 -2.91
C ILE A 188 -10.55 17.33 -2.77
N SER A 189 -11.00 17.90 -3.87
CA SER A 189 -12.29 18.59 -4.00
C SER A 189 -13.04 18.02 -5.20
N GLY A 190 -14.13 17.29 -4.93
CA GLY A 190 -14.88 16.51 -5.92
C GLY A 190 -14.42 15.06 -6.02
N ASP A 191 -15.19 14.23 -6.74
CA ASP A 191 -14.91 12.81 -6.94
C ASP A 191 -14.45 12.53 -8.38
N PHE A 192 -13.25 11.95 -8.52
CA PHE A 192 -12.74 11.52 -9.82
C PHE A 192 -13.52 10.32 -10.35
N GLN A 193 -13.53 10.13 -11.66
CA GLN A 193 -14.18 8.96 -12.30
C GLN A 193 -13.14 8.06 -12.99
N ASP A 194 -13.44 6.76 -13.06
CA ASP A 194 -12.61 5.82 -13.83
C ASP A 194 -12.62 6.20 -15.33
N LEU A 195 -11.49 5.95 -16.02
CA LEU A 195 -11.26 6.28 -17.44
C LEU A 195 -11.32 7.78 -17.78
N GLU A 196 -11.37 8.64 -16.78
CA GLU A 196 -11.31 10.08 -16.96
C GLU A 196 -9.88 10.57 -17.26
N LEU A 197 -9.77 11.63 -18.07
CA LEU A 197 -8.52 12.35 -18.31
C LEU A 197 -8.24 13.37 -17.19
N VAL A 198 -7.05 13.27 -16.62
CA VAL A 198 -6.53 14.14 -15.57
C VAL A 198 -5.41 14.98 -16.16
N ARG A 199 -5.45 16.30 -15.92
CA ARG A 199 -4.47 17.26 -16.43
C ARG A 199 -3.88 18.14 -15.34
N ASN A 200 -2.66 18.63 -15.53
CA ASN A 200 -2.08 19.64 -14.63
C ASN A 200 -2.62 21.05 -14.94
N SER A 201 -2.47 21.97 -13.99
CA SER A 201 -2.88 23.38 -14.15
C SER A 201 -2.27 24.08 -15.38
N GLY A 202 -1.15 23.58 -15.93
CA GLY A 202 -0.49 24.10 -17.12
C GLY A 202 -0.86 23.42 -18.44
N ASN A 203 -1.80 22.45 -18.45
CA ASN A 203 -2.19 21.63 -19.62
C ASN A 203 -0.99 21.00 -20.38
N THR A 204 0.12 20.76 -19.69
CA THR A 204 1.36 20.22 -20.26
C THR A 204 1.37 18.69 -20.20
N VAL A 205 0.67 18.12 -19.22
CA VAL A 205 0.58 16.68 -19.00
C VAL A 205 -0.89 16.28 -18.88
N ASN A 206 -1.30 15.31 -19.71
CA ASN A 206 -2.61 14.67 -19.61
C ASN A 206 -2.38 13.17 -19.40
N ALA A 207 -3.08 12.57 -18.44
CA ALA A 207 -3.03 11.14 -18.18
C ALA A 207 -4.42 10.59 -17.95
N THR A 208 -4.67 9.34 -18.35
CA THR A 208 -5.99 8.71 -18.19
C THR A 208 -6.00 7.85 -16.93
N ILE A 209 -7.07 7.93 -16.13
CA ILE A 209 -7.27 7.05 -14.97
C ILE A 209 -7.43 5.61 -15.46
N TYR A 210 -6.53 4.74 -15.02
CA TYR A 210 -6.35 3.39 -15.52
C TYR A 210 -7.03 2.38 -14.60
N ASN A 211 -7.97 1.60 -15.15
CA ASN A 211 -8.76 0.61 -14.42
C ASN A 211 -8.79 -0.78 -15.10
N ILE A 212 -7.88 -1.05 -16.04
CA ILE A 212 -7.88 -2.31 -16.81
C ILE A 212 -7.24 -3.43 -16.00
N THR A 213 -6.06 -3.18 -15.41
CA THR A 213 -5.36 -4.15 -14.56
C THR A 213 -5.14 -3.61 -13.15
N GLY A 214 -5.15 -4.49 -12.15
CA GLY A 214 -4.90 -4.10 -10.76
C GLY A 214 -5.41 -5.11 -9.73
N ALA A 215 -5.58 -4.65 -8.49
CA ALA A 215 -6.29 -5.44 -7.48
C ALA A 215 -7.80 -5.28 -7.64
N ILE A 216 -8.52 -6.35 -7.32
CA ILE A 216 -9.98 -6.39 -7.34
C ILE A 216 -10.55 -5.53 -6.20
N THR A 217 -11.57 -4.76 -6.51
CA THR A 217 -12.35 -3.99 -5.51
C THR A 217 -13.77 -4.54 -5.32
N GLY A 218 -14.29 -5.21 -6.34
CA GLY A 218 -15.57 -5.91 -6.29
C GLY A 218 -15.62 -6.98 -7.37
N ILE A 219 -16.69 -7.77 -7.39
CA ILE A 219 -16.86 -8.86 -8.35
C ILE A 219 -18.20 -8.69 -9.03
N ASN A 220 -18.21 -8.72 -10.37
CA ASN A 220 -19.44 -8.84 -11.13
C ASN A 220 -19.69 -10.31 -11.46
N LEU A 221 -20.60 -10.93 -10.72
CA LEU A 221 -20.86 -12.37 -10.80
C LEU A 221 -21.62 -12.71 -12.09
N ALA A 222 -21.09 -13.67 -12.85
CA ALA A 222 -21.73 -14.22 -14.04
C ALA A 222 -22.42 -15.55 -13.72
N ASP A 223 -21.67 -16.51 -13.17
CA ASP A 223 -22.21 -17.73 -12.56
C ASP A 223 -22.03 -17.62 -11.04
N LYS A 224 -23.13 -17.79 -10.30
CA LYS A 224 -23.13 -17.62 -8.85
C LYS A 224 -22.86 -18.92 -8.10
N GLY A 225 -22.68 -20.02 -8.81
CA GLY A 225 -22.45 -21.33 -8.22
C GLY A 225 -23.56 -21.71 -7.24
N ALA A 226 -23.26 -22.63 -6.33
CA ALA A 226 -24.23 -23.14 -5.36
C ALA A 226 -23.53 -23.74 -4.13
N GLY A 227 -24.24 -23.77 -3.00
CA GLY A 227 -23.75 -24.35 -1.74
C GLY A 227 -22.91 -23.42 -0.87
N TYR A 228 -22.91 -22.11 -1.14
CA TYR A 228 -22.24 -21.11 -0.30
C TYR A 228 -23.01 -20.83 0.99
N VAL A 229 -22.26 -20.56 2.06
CA VAL A 229 -22.81 -20.08 3.34
C VAL A 229 -22.19 -18.71 3.66
N ILE A 230 -22.96 -17.85 4.33
CA ILE A 230 -22.49 -16.52 4.77
C ILE A 230 -21.25 -16.68 5.66
N GLY A 231 -20.20 -15.92 5.36
CA GLY A 231 -18.92 -15.96 6.09
C GLY A 231 -17.89 -16.96 5.55
N ASP A 232 -18.23 -17.78 4.54
CA ASP A 232 -17.25 -18.65 3.87
C ASP A 232 -16.12 -17.84 3.23
N SER A 233 -14.91 -18.40 3.22
CA SER A 233 -13.72 -17.77 2.62
C SER A 233 -13.51 -18.26 1.19
N LEU A 234 -13.33 -17.30 0.29
CA LEU A 234 -13.24 -17.48 -1.16
C LEU A 234 -11.85 -17.08 -1.65
N THR A 235 -11.25 -17.91 -2.50
CA THR A 235 -10.09 -17.54 -3.32
C THR A 235 -10.57 -17.06 -4.68
N LEU A 236 -9.99 -15.95 -5.13
CA LEU A 236 -10.23 -15.32 -6.42
C LEU A 236 -8.98 -15.46 -7.29
N SER A 237 -9.09 -16.14 -8.43
CA SER A 237 -7.95 -16.33 -9.35
C SER A 237 -8.35 -16.15 -10.82
N THR A 238 -7.41 -15.62 -11.60
CA THR A 238 -7.47 -15.61 -13.07
C THR A 238 -6.20 -16.27 -13.65
N PRO A 239 -6.19 -16.69 -14.92
CA PRO A 239 -4.98 -17.25 -15.52
C PRO A 239 -3.76 -16.32 -15.48
N THR A 240 -3.96 -15.00 -15.41
CA THR A 240 -2.88 -14.00 -15.35
C THR A 240 -2.60 -13.44 -13.95
N SER A 241 -3.40 -13.78 -12.93
CA SER A 241 -3.18 -13.22 -11.59
C SER A 241 -1.87 -13.70 -11.02
N THR A 242 -1.02 -12.77 -10.58
CA THR A 242 0.28 -13.10 -9.95
C THR A 242 0.12 -13.39 -8.46
N ARG A 243 -0.91 -12.80 -7.84
CA ARG A 243 -1.33 -13.07 -6.46
C ARG A 243 -2.84 -13.15 -6.42
N ASP A 244 -3.34 -14.28 -5.96
CA ASP A 244 -4.78 -14.52 -5.81
C ASP A 244 -5.38 -13.54 -4.80
N GLY A 245 -6.62 -13.16 -5.06
CA GLY A 245 -7.43 -12.33 -4.16
C GLY A 245 -8.16 -13.20 -3.15
N THR A 246 -8.53 -12.60 -2.03
CA THR A 246 -9.40 -13.24 -1.04
C THR A 246 -10.68 -12.43 -0.87
N ALA A 247 -11.79 -13.13 -0.72
CA ALA A 247 -13.08 -12.54 -0.43
C ALA A 247 -13.85 -13.40 0.57
N THR A 248 -14.89 -12.81 1.14
CA THR A 248 -15.84 -13.51 2.01
C THR A 248 -17.25 -13.43 1.42
N VAL A 249 -18.06 -14.45 1.68
CA VAL A 249 -19.47 -14.47 1.27
C VAL A 249 -20.27 -13.50 2.14
N ALA A 250 -20.87 -12.49 1.51
CA ALA A 250 -21.67 -11.48 2.20
C ALA A 250 -23.15 -11.87 2.24
N GLU A 251 -23.72 -12.27 1.11
CA GLU A 251 -25.10 -12.72 1.00
C GLU A 251 -25.23 -13.93 0.06
N THR A 252 -26.19 -14.81 0.35
CA THR A 252 -26.57 -15.95 -0.49
C THR A 252 -28.06 -15.91 -0.82
N ASP A 253 -28.44 -16.59 -1.89
CA ASP A 253 -29.83 -16.76 -2.33
C ASP A 253 -30.12 -18.23 -2.60
N ASN A 254 -31.30 -18.69 -2.20
CA ASN A 254 -31.72 -20.09 -2.32
C ASN A 254 -32.64 -20.34 -3.51
N PHE A 255 -33.15 -19.28 -4.14
CA PHE A 255 -34.14 -19.39 -5.22
C PHE A 255 -33.62 -18.95 -6.58
N SER A 256 -32.30 -18.76 -6.72
CA SER A 256 -31.71 -18.19 -7.92
C SER A 256 -30.97 -19.18 -8.82
N ALA A 257 -30.39 -20.24 -8.25
CA ALA A 257 -29.63 -21.26 -8.97
C ALA A 257 -30.45 -22.54 -9.14
N ILE A 258 -30.21 -23.28 -10.22
CA ILE A 258 -30.91 -24.53 -10.52
C ILE A 258 -29.95 -25.71 -10.73
N GLN A 259 -30.40 -26.89 -10.36
CA GLN A 259 -29.76 -28.17 -10.68
C GLN A 259 -30.69 -29.03 -11.53
N PHE A 260 -30.10 -29.98 -12.25
CA PHE A 260 -30.80 -30.85 -13.18
C PHE A 260 -30.91 -32.27 -12.62
N ALA A 261 -32.11 -32.83 -12.68
CA ALA A 261 -32.38 -34.22 -12.34
C ALA A 261 -33.03 -34.94 -13.52
N VAL A 262 -32.57 -36.16 -13.80
CA VAL A 262 -33.14 -37.00 -14.87
C VAL A 262 -34.41 -37.65 -14.32
N SER A 263 -35.57 -37.23 -14.83
CA SER A 263 -36.85 -37.90 -14.53
C SER A 263 -37.06 -39.10 -15.46
N HIS A 264 -36.75 -38.92 -16.75
CA HIS A 264 -36.78 -40.00 -17.73
C HIS A 264 -35.66 -39.81 -18.77
N GLY A 265 -34.73 -40.77 -18.83
CA GLY A 265 -33.53 -40.66 -19.66
C GLY A 265 -33.75 -40.76 -21.18
N GLY A 266 -34.95 -41.15 -21.62
CA GLY A 266 -35.29 -41.38 -23.03
C GLY A 266 -34.37 -42.41 -23.70
N LYS A 267 -34.31 -42.40 -25.04
CA LYS A 267 -33.45 -43.27 -25.86
C LYS A 267 -32.84 -42.47 -27.01
N GLY A 268 -31.64 -42.82 -27.47
CA GLY A 268 -31.02 -42.18 -28.63
C GLY A 268 -30.10 -41.00 -28.32
N TYR A 269 -29.54 -40.93 -27.10
CA TYR A 269 -28.59 -39.90 -26.70
C TYR A 269 -27.16 -40.40 -26.74
N THR A 270 -26.23 -39.51 -27.08
CA THR A 270 -24.78 -39.74 -27.03
C THR A 270 -24.19 -39.06 -25.78
N LEU A 271 -22.96 -39.44 -25.41
CA LEU A 271 -22.22 -38.75 -24.34
C LEU A 271 -21.82 -37.33 -24.78
N GLY A 272 -21.84 -36.37 -23.85
CA GLY A 272 -21.36 -35.01 -24.10
C GLY A 272 -22.38 -34.08 -24.78
N ASN A 273 -21.97 -33.47 -25.91
CA ASN A 273 -22.60 -32.33 -26.62
C ASN A 273 -23.96 -32.64 -27.27
N ASN A 274 -24.98 -32.91 -26.46
CA ASN A 274 -26.36 -32.77 -26.90
C ASN A 274 -26.78 -31.29 -26.79
N ILE A 275 -27.64 -30.81 -27.70
CA ILE A 275 -28.19 -29.46 -27.60
C ILE A 275 -29.20 -29.48 -26.45
N VAL A 276 -28.82 -28.82 -25.36
CA VAL A 276 -29.72 -28.55 -24.23
C VAL A 276 -30.33 -27.18 -24.47
N ALA A 277 -31.61 -27.14 -24.79
CA ALA A 277 -32.37 -25.90 -24.80
C ALA A 277 -33.10 -25.79 -23.45
N VAL A 278 -32.50 -25.02 -22.55
CA VAL A 278 -33.21 -24.50 -21.37
C VAL A 278 -34.06 -23.35 -21.88
N THR A 279 -35.37 -23.58 -22.02
CA THR A 279 -36.31 -22.52 -22.39
C THR A 279 -36.74 -21.88 -21.09
N ALA A 280 -36.02 -20.85 -20.68
CA ALA A 280 -36.42 -20.03 -19.55
C ALA A 280 -37.54 -19.10 -20.02
N ASP A 281 -38.71 -19.22 -19.39
CA ASP A 281 -39.81 -18.25 -19.55
C ASP A 281 -39.54 -16.93 -18.77
N ASP A 282 -38.34 -16.80 -18.18
CA ASP A 282 -37.96 -15.78 -17.20
C ASP A 282 -36.55 -15.22 -17.46
N ASN A 283 -36.12 -14.20 -16.70
CA ASN A 283 -34.81 -13.52 -16.80
C ASN A 283 -33.59 -14.38 -16.39
N GLY A 284 -33.78 -15.68 -16.17
CA GLY A 284 -32.73 -16.61 -15.77
C GLY A 284 -31.79 -16.97 -16.93
N THR A 285 -30.47 -16.96 -16.69
CA THR A 285 -29.47 -17.23 -17.73
C THR A 285 -28.32 -18.12 -17.24
N GLY A 286 -27.62 -18.76 -18.18
CA GLY A 286 -26.33 -19.41 -17.94
C GLY A 286 -26.36 -20.84 -17.40
N ALA A 287 -27.51 -21.45 -17.10
CA ALA A 287 -27.54 -22.82 -16.59
C ALA A 287 -27.33 -23.83 -17.72
N SER A 288 -26.41 -24.77 -17.51
CA SER A 288 -26.07 -25.77 -18.52
C SER A 288 -25.60 -27.07 -17.89
N PHE A 289 -25.81 -28.17 -18.60
CA PHE A 289 -25.34 -29.50 -18.23
C PHE A 289 -24.98 -30.31 -19.49
N TYR A 290 -24.22 -31.38 -19.31
CA TYR A 290 -24.02 -32.39 -20.35
C TYR A 290 -24.38 -33.78 -19.83
N VAL A 291 -24.56 -34.72 -20.76
CA VAL A 291 -24.84 -36.13 -20.42
C VAL A 291 -23.55 -36.80 -19.97
N SER A 292 -23.46 -37.17 -18.69
CA SER A 292 -22.26 -37.74 -18.09
C SER A 292 -22.18 -39.26 -18.20
N SER A 293 -23.32 -39.95 -18.21
CA SER A 293 -23.34 -41.40 -18.40
C SER A 293 -24.59 -41.87 -19.14
N LEU A 294 -24.45 -42.98 -19.86
CA LEU A 294 -25.52 -43.66 -20.57
C LEU A 294 -25.75 -45.05 -19.98
N SER A 295 -27.00 -45.50 -19.99
CA SER A 295 -27.40 -46.90 -19.74
C SER A 295 -28.08 -47.48 -20.98
N ASN A 296 -28.22 -48.81 -21.05
CA ASN A 296 -28.92 -49.50 -22.15
C ASN A 296 -28.50 -49.01 -23.54
N THR A 297 -27.18 -49.07 -23.81
CA THR A 297 -26.59 -48.58 -25.05
C THR A 297 -26.91 -49.50 -26.23
N GLU A 298 -27.17 -48.91 -27.39
CA GLU A 298 -27.33 -49.58 -28.68
C GLU A 298 -26.46 -48.88 -29.74
N VAL A 299 -26.12 -49.60 -30.81
CA VAL A 299 -25.40 -49.02 -31.95
C VAL A 299 -26.41 -48.75 -33.06
N LEU A 300 -26.59 -47.48 -33.42
CA LEU A 300 -27.35 -47.08 -34.60
C LEU A 300 -26.42 -46.99 -35.80
N LEU A 301 -26.81 -47.63 -36.90
CA LEU A 301 -26.18 -47.45 -38.20
C LEU A 301 -26.90 -46.31 -38.92
N ILE A 302 -26.26 -45.15 -38.98
CA ILE A 302 -26.82 -43.93 -39.58
C ILE A 302 -26.21 -43.78 -40.97
N ASP A 303 -27.07 -43.64 -41.99
CA ASP A 303 -26.61 -43.32 -43.35
C ASP A 303 -25.99 -41.93 -43.38
N SER A 304 -24.80 -41.83 -43.93
CA SER A 304 -24.02 -40.59 -44.04
C SER A 304 -24.05 -40.01 -45.44
N ASP A 305 -24.64 -40.72 -46.41
CA ASP A 305 -24.77 -40.23 -47.77
C ASP A 305 -25.90 -39.19 -47.89
N ASP A 306 -25.55 -38.03 -48.45
CA ASP A 306 -26.54 -37.03 -48.83
C ASP A 306 -27.07 -37.32 -50.24
N ILE A 307 -28.28 -37.85 -50.31
CA ILE A 307 -28.93 -38.24 -51.57
C ILE A 307 -29.34 -37.03 -52.43
N SER A 308 -29.28 -35.79 -51.91
CA SER A 308 -29.64 -34.59 -52.69
C SER A 308 -28.78 -34.44 -53.95
N ALA A 309 -27.51 -34.87 -53.89
CA ALA A 309 -26.60 -34.81 -55.02
C ALA A 309 -26.99 -35.78 -56.16
N VAL A 310 -27.77 -36.82 -55.86
CA VAL A 310 -28.20 -37.84 -56.84
C VAL A 310 -29.73 -37.90 -56.99
N ALA A 311 -30.46 -36.91 -56.47
CA ALA A 311 -31.92 -36.91 -56.43
C ALA A 311 -32.56 -36.94 -57.82
N ASP A 312 -31.95 -36.26 -58.79
CA ASP A 312 -32.42 -36.18 -60.18
C ASP A 312 -31.72 -37.18 -61.12
N VAL A 313 -30.89 -38.09 -60.58
CA VAL A 313 -30.18 -39.08 -61.41
C VAL A 313 -31.20 -40.11 -61.91
N PRO A 314 -31.47 -40.19 -63.23
CA PRO A 314 -32.40 -41.16 -63.76
C PRO A 314 -31.85 -42.58 -63.57
N LEU A 315 -32.63 -43.42 -62.87
CA LEU A 315 -32.30 -44.82 -62.67
C LEU A 315 -32.59 -45.61 -63.95
N ASN A 316 -31.65 -46.46 -64.37
CA ASN A 316 -31.77 -47.33 -65.56
C ASN A 316 -31.95 -46.57 -66.89
N VAL A 317 -31.04 -45.66 -67.19
CA VAL A 317 -31.02 -44.95 -68.48
C VAL A 317 -30.62 -45.90 -69.61
N THR A 318 -31.55 -46.21 -70.50
CA THR A 318 -31.21 -46.74 -71.82
C THR A 318 -30.83 -45.55 -72.70
N GLY A 319 -29.57 -45.10 -72.64
CA GLY A 319 -29.14 -43.86 -73.28
C GLY A 319 -28.09 -44.05 -74.35
N GLY A 320 -28.50 -44.15 -75.61
CA GLY A 320 -27.63 -43.97 -76.78
C GLY A 320 -27.28 -45.25 -77.51
N THR A 321 -27.49 -45.23 -78.83
CA THR A 321 -27.23 -46.26 -79.85
C THR A 321 -26.11 -47.25 -79.51
N THR A 322 -26.46 -48.33 -78.81
CA THR A 322 -26.02 -49.72 -79.00
C THR A 322 -26.63 -50.53 -77.85
N ASN A 323 -27.21 -51.68 -78.20
CA ASN A 323 -27.86 -52.61 -77.28
C ASN A 323 -26.91 -53.06 -76.15
N SER A 324 -26.88 -52.34 -75.04
CA SER A 324 -26.40 -52.85 -73.77
C SER A 324 -27.12 -52.14 -72.64
N ASN A 325 -27.85 -52.92 -71.84
CA ASN A 325 -28.26 -52.58 -70.48
C ASN A 325 -26.98 -52.34 -69.65
N THR A 326 -26.32 -51.21 -69.86
CA THR A 326 -25.15 -50.84 -69.08
C THR A 326 -25.65 -50.19 -67.81
N ASN A 327 -25.55 -50.94 -66.72
CA ASN A 327 -25.89 -50.50 -65.38
C ASN A 327 -24.83 -49.48 -64.91
N THR A 328 -25.00 -48.22 -65.32
CA THR A 328 -24.05 -47.14 -65.06
C THR A 328 -24.09 -46.70 -63.60
N ALA A 329 -22.92 -46.39 -63.05
CA ALA A 329 -22.80 -45.90 -61.68
C ALA A 329 -23.47 -44.53 -61.52
N PHE A 330 -24.05 -44.26 -60.35
CA PHE A 330 -24.77 -43.01 -60.06
C PHE A 330 -23.90 -41.75 -60.21
N ALA A 331 -22.58 -41.88 -60.11
CA ALA A 331 -21.63 -40.76 -60.25
C ALA A 331 -21.26 -40.38 -61.70
N ARG A 332 -21.65 -41.15 -62.72
CA ARG A 332 -21.11 -41.04 -64.08
C ARG A 332 -21.94 -40.23 -65.09
N LEU A 333 -23.10 -39.71 -64.71
CA LEU A 333 -23.92 -38.83 -65.55
C LEU A 333 -23.97 -37.44 -64.91
N GLY A 334 -23.34 -36.47 -65.59
CA GLY A 334 -22.92 -35.20 -65.00
C GLY A 334 -24.05 -34.37 -64.37
N ALA A 335 -23.99 -34.24 -63.04
CA ALA A 335 -24.22 -32.99 -62.29
C ALA A 335 -23.86 -33.12 -60.80
N ASN A 336 -22.94 -34.00 -60.38
CA ASN A 336 -22.65 -34.19 -58.95
C ASN A 336 -21.53 -33.24 -58.50
N ALA A 337 -21.86 -31.98 -58.21
CA ALA A 337 -20.92 -30.97 -57.71
C ALA A 337 -20.49 -31.19 -56.24
N ARG A 338 -20.99 -32.23 -55.55
CA ARG A 338 -20.64 -32.59 -54.17
C ARG A 338 -19.98 -33.97 -54.11
N THR A 339 -19.05 -34.15 -53.19
CA THR A 339 -18.33 -35.41 -52.96
C THR A 339 -19.29 -36.48 -52.42
N LEU A 340 -19.62 -37.48 -53.24
CA LEU A 340 -20.32 -38.70 -52.82
C LEU A 340 -19.38 -39.61 -52.02
N SER A 341 -19.92 -40.50 -51.17
CA SER A 341 -19.10 -41.56 -50.57
C SER A 341 -18.56 -42.51 -51.64
N ALA A 342 -17.45 -43.20 -51.35
CA ALA A 342 -16.86 -44.17 -52.27
C ALA A 342 -17.83 -45.33 -52.61
N ASN A 343 -18.67 -45.72 -51.65
CA ASN A 343 -19.71 -46.74 -51.84
C ASN A 343 -20.77 -46.24 -52.82
N LEU A 344 -21.30 -45.04 -52.60
CA LEU A 344 -22.37 -44.48 -53.44
C LEU A 344 -21.88 -44.08 -54.83
N ALA A 345 -20.62 -43.64 -54.95
CA ALA A 345 -20.01 -43.28 -56.22
C ALA A 345 -19.81 -44.49 -57.17
N THR A 346 -19.66 -45.69 -56.62
CA THR A 346 -19.51 -46.94 -57.38
C THR A 346 -20.81 -47.74 -57.48
N ALA A 347 -21.84 -47.36 -56.73
CA ALA A 347 -23.14 -48.01 -56.74
C ALA A 347 -23.94 -47.73 -58.02
N ASN A 348 -24.80 -48.69 -58.38
CA ASN A 348 -25.69 -48.63 -59.53
C ASN A 348 -27.04 -49.31 -59.19
N VAL A 349 -27.94 -49.47 -60.17
CA VAL A 349 -29.30 -49.99 -59.89
C VAL A 349 -29.34 -51.44 -59.41
N ASN A 350 -28.24 -52.19 -59.50
CA ASN A 350 -28.14 -53.56 -59.00
C ASN A 350 -27.42 -53.66 -57.64
N SER A 351 -26.89 -52.55 -57.12
CA SER A 351 -26.21 -52.54 -55.82
C SER A 351 -27.23 -52.71 -54.69
N LYS A 352 -26.97 -53.63 -53.76
CA LYS A 352 -27.75 -53.73 -52.53
C LYS A 352 -27.56 -52.46 -51.70
N LEU A 353 -28.63 -51.90 -51.14
CA LEU A 353 -28.58 -50.66 -50.34
C LEU A 353 -27.52 -50.71 -49.23
N GLY A 354 -27.39 -51.84 -48.54
CA GLY A 354 -26.40 -52.02 -47.47
C GLY A 354 -24.93 -51.95 -47.91
N SER A 355 -24.64 -52.10 -49.21
CA SER A 355 -23.29 -51.95 -49.79
C SER A 355 -23.16 -50.68 -50.65
N ALA A 356 -24.28 -50.11 -51.08
CA ALA A 356 -24.34 -48.90 -51.88
C ALA A 356 -24.20 -47.64 -51.03
N LEU A 357 -24.74 -47.64 -49.81
CA LEU A 357 -24.72 -46.51 -48.90
C LEU A 357 -23.58 -46.63 -47.89
N ALA A 358 -23.09 -45.48 -47.42
CA ALA A 358 -22.08 -45.39 -46.38
C ALA A 358 -22.75 -45.16 -45.03
N PHE A 359 -22.60 -46.13 -44.13
CA PHE A 359 -23.13 -46.05 -42.77
C PHE A 359 -22.05 -45.67 -41.77
N THR A 360 -22.40 -44.78 -40.84
CA THR A 360 -21.59 -44.46 -39.68
C THR A 360 -22.22 -45.07 -38.42
N ASN A 361 -21.43 -45.82 -37.67
CA ASN A 361 -21.86 -46.40 -36.40
C ASN A 361 -21.86 -45.32 -35.32
N THR A 362 -23.03 -45.02 -34.77
CA THR A 362 -23.19 -44.10 -33.64
C THR A 362 -23.70 -44.86 -32.43
N THR A 363 -22.90 -44.92 -31.37
CA THR A 363 -23.32 -45.51 -30.10
C THR A 363 -24.22 -44.53 -29.36
N VAL A 364 -25.46 -44.94 -29.13
CA VAL A 364 -26.47 -44.15 -28.40
C VAL A 364 -26.97 -44.94 -27.20
N GLY A 365 -27.61 -44.27 -26.26
CA GLY A 365 -28.22 -44.94 -25.10
C GLY A 365 -29.31 -44.11 -24.46
N THR A 366 -29.70 -44.56 -23.28
CA THR A 366 -30.60 -43.87 -22.35
C THR A 366 -29.77 -43.00 -21.41
N ILE A 367 -30.19 -41.75 -21.15
CA ILE A 367 -29.46 -40.87 -20.22
C ILE A 367 -29.59 -41.45 -18.80
N ASN A 368 -28.47 -41.86 -18.22
CA ASN A 368 -28.44 -42.38 -16.84
C ASN A 368 -28.13 -41.26 -15.84
N SER A 369 -27.20 -40.38 -16.16
CA SER A 369 -26.90 -39.19 -15.35
C SER A 369 -26.47 -38.00 -16.20
N VAL A 370 -26.68 -36.81 -15.64
CA VAL A 370 -26.21 -35.53 -16.18
C VAL A 370 -25.24 -34.88 -15.21
N TYR A 371 -24.32 -34.09 -15.75
CA TYR A 371 -23.40 -33.28 -14.97
C TYR A 371 -23.65 -31.80 -15.27
N THR A 372 -24.02 -31.05 -14.24
CA THR A 372 -24.22 -29.59 -14.30
C THR A 372 -22.88 -28.90 -14.45
N THR A 373 -22.66 -28.21 -15.56
CA THR A 373 -21.46 -27.39 -15.79
C THR A 373 -21.59 -26.00 -15.21
N SER A 374 -22.81 -25.45 -15.23
CA SER A 374 -23.14 -24.16 -14.64
C SER A 374 -24.55 -24.21 -14.07
N TYR A 375 -24.71 -23.70 -12.85
CA TYR A 375 -25.98 -23.65 -12.15
C TYR A 375 -26.82 -22.43 -12.58
N GLY A 376 -26.20 -21.49 -13.29
CA GLY A 376 -26.80 -20.25 -13.77
C GLY A 376 -27.34 -19.35 -12.66
N TYR A 377 -28.10 -18.32 -13.04
CA TYR A 377 -28.63 -17.34 -12.09
C TYR A 377 -29.97 -16.74 -12.52
N ASN A 378 -30.71 -16.16 -11.55
CA ASN A 378 -31.98 -15.45 -11.71
C ASN A 378 -33.16 -16.33 -12.17
N TYR A 379 -33.15 -17.61 -11.83
CA TYR A 379 -34.31 -18.49 -12.09
C TYR A 379 -35.36 -18.34 -11.00
N VAL A 380 -36.15 -17.26 -11.04
CA VAL A 380 -37.27 -17.08 -10.09
C VAL A 380 -38.29 -18.21 -10.25
N ASN A 381 -38.59 -18.57 -11.50
CA ASN A 381 -39.39 -19.74 -11.84
C ASN A 381 -38.53 -20.87 -12.43
N ILE A 382 -38.89 -22.12 -12.16
CA ILE A 382 -38.19 -23.28 -12.71
C ILE A 382 -38.44 -23.36 -14.22
N PRO A 383 -37.39 -23.32 -15.07
CA PRO A 383 -37.55 -23.32 -16.52
C PRO A 383 -37.93 -24.71 -17.05
N SER A 384 -38.54 -24.73 -18.23
CA SER A 384 -38.75 -25.99 -18.95
C SER A 384 -37.46 -26.40 -19.68
N ILE A 385 -37.09 -27.67 -19.55
CA ILE A 385 -35.85 -28.20 -20.12
C ILE A 385 -36.20 -29.18 -21.23
N SER A 386 -35.64 -28.94 -22.41
CA SER A 386 -35.69 -29.90 -23.52
C SER A 386 -34.27 -30.32 -23.90
N VAL A 387 -34.07 -31.62 -24.03
CA VAL A 387 -32.80 -32.20 -24.48
C VAL A 387 -33.02 -32.80 -25.85
N ARG A 388 -32.23 -32.33 -26.81
CA ARG A 388 -32.30 -32.81 -28.19
C ARG A 388 -30.92 -33.23 -28.68
N ASN A 389 -30.84 -34.47 -29.14
CA ASN A 389 -29.73 -34.94 -29.95
C ASN A 389 -30.09 -34.79 -31.43
N PRO A 390 -29.64 -33.74 -32.14
CA PRO A 390 -30.04 -33.50 -33.52
C PRO A 390 -29.67 -34.67 -34.45
N ALA A 391 -28.50 -35.30 -34.25
CA ALA A 391 -28.05 -36.39 -35.12
C ALA A 391 -29.00 -37.60 -35.14
N VAL A 392 -29.72 -37.84 -34.04
CA VAL A 392 -30.65 -38.97 -33.90
C VAL A 392 -32.10 -38.52 -34.05
N ALA A 393 -32.44 -37.33 -33.57
CA ALA A 393 -33.79 -36.78 -33.63
C ALA A 393 -34.27 -36.54 -35.07
N GLU A 394 -33.37 -36.14 -35.98
CA GLU A 394 -33.73 -35.96 -37.41
C GLU A 394 -34.09 -37.29 -38.10
N LEU A 395 -33.62 -38.43 -37.59
CA LEU A 395 -33.92 -39.75 -38.14
C LEU A 395 -35.36 -40.20 -37.87
N ARG A 396 -36.08 -39.51 -36.96
CA ARG A 396 -37.47 -39.81 -36.58
C ARG A 396 -37.70 -41.29 -36.22
N LEU A 397 -36.71 -41.92 -35.61
CA LEU A 397 -36.82 -43.29 -35.12
C LEU A 397 -37.77 -43.32 -33.91
N VAL A 398 -38.83 -44.11 -33.97
CA VAL A 398 -39.81 -44.22 -32.87
C VAL A 398 -39.16 -44.86 -31.66
N ASP A 399 -39.42 -44.33 -30.46
CA ASP A 399 -39.07 -44.98 -29.22
C ASP A 399 -40.02 -46.17 -28.96
N PRO A 400 -39.52 -47.42 -28.90
CA PRO A 400 -40.36 -48.59 -28.65
C PRO A 400 -41.14 -48.52 -27.32
N ASP A 401 -40.59 -47.82 -26.32
CA ASP A 401 -41.21 -47.72 -24.99
C ASP A 401 -42.22 -46.56 -24.92
N ARG A 402 -42.14 -45.62 -25.87
CA ARG A 402 -42.96 -44.40 -25.95
C ARG A 402 -43.31 -44.08 -27.41
N PRO A 403 -44.31 -44.77 -28.00
CA PRO A 403 -44.58 -44.74 -29.45
C PRO A 403 -44.92 -43.36 -30.03
N THR A 404 -45.31 -42.40 -29.20
CA THR A 404 -45.63 -41.03 -29.59
C THR A 404 -44.42 -40.09 -29.62
N THR A 405 -43.22 -40.60 -29.32
CA THR A 405 -41.98 -39.82 -29.23
C THR A 405 -40.86 -40.45 -30.06
N PHE A 406 -39.91 -39.63 -30.49
CA PHE A 406 -38.77 -40.06 -31.29
C PHE A 406 -37.49 -40.15 -30.44
N LYS A 407 -36.64 -41.13 -30.75
CA LYS A 407 -35.29 -41.26 -30.19
C LYS A 407 -34.52 -39.94 -30.41
N GLY A 408 -33.77 -39.52 -29.40
CA GLY A 408 -33.02 -38.27 -29.40
C GLY A 408 -33.84 -37.01 -29.09
N ASN A 409 -35.17 -37.13 -28.87
CA ASN A 409 -36.04 -36.02 -28.45
C ASN A 409 -37.20 -36.50 -27.54
N ASN A 410 -36.89 -37.37 -26.59
CA ASN A 410 -37.83 -38.04 -25.69
C ASN A 410 -37.36 -38.08 -24.22
N ALA A 411 -36.29 -37.37 -23.87
CA ALA A 411 -35.79 -37.28 -22.51
C ALA A 411 -36.56 -36.21 -21.74
N ILE A 412 -36.82 -36.47 -20.47
CA ILE A 412 -37.50 -35.57 -19.55
C ILE A 412 -36.53 -35.28 -18.41
N ILE A 413 -36.07 -34.03 -18.34
CA ILE A 413 -35.17 -33.54 -17.31
C ILE A 413 -35.90 -32.43 -16.57
N THR A 414 -35.88 -32.51 -15.24
CA THR A 414 -36.52 -31.53 -14.36
C THR A 414 -35.44 -30.70 -13.67
N ALA A 415 -35.66 -29.39 -13.57
CA ALA A 415 -34.84 -28.53 -12.74
C ALA A 415 -35.43 -28.41 -11.34
N THR A 416 -34.58 -28.23 -10.34
CA THR A 416 -34.97 -27.79 -8.99
C THR A 416 -34.06 -26.66 -8.56
N HIS A 417 -34.56 -25.78 -7.70
CA HIS A 417 -33.72 -24.80 -7.03
C HIS A 417 -32.63 -25.45 -6.19
N VAL A 418 -31.51 -24.75 -6.03
CA VAL A 418 -30.40 -25.14 -5.17
C VAL A 418 -30.10 -24.02 -4.19
N ASP A 419 -29.90 -24.40 -2.94
CA ASP A 419 -29.58 -23.47 -1.87
C ASP A 419 -28.16 -22.89 -2.02
N GLY A 420 -27.98 -21.66 -1.55
CA GLY A 420 -26.66 -21.07 -1.39
C GLY A 420 -26.02 -20.58 -2.69
N ALA A 421 -26.78 -20.02 -3.63
CA ALA A 421 -26.23 -19.27 -4.74
C ALA A 421 -25.60 -17.95 -4.26
N LEU A 422 -24.43 -17.59 -4.77
CA LEU A 422 -23.70 -16.40 -4.32
C LEU A 422 -24.42 -15.11 -4.75
N LYS A 423 -24.91 -14.29 -3.82
CA LYS A 423 -25.57 -13.03 -4.16
C LYS A 423 -24.58 -11.86 -4.22
N SER A 424 -23.77 -11.72 -3.17
CA SER A 424 -22.73 -10.71 -3.06
C SER A 424 -21.51 -11.23 -2.28
N THR A 425 -20.36 -10.61 -2.54
CA THR A 425 -19.09 -10.88 -1.86
C THR A 425 -18.48 -9.60 -1.33
N THR A 426 -17.71 -9.73 -0.24
CA THR A 426 -16.86 -8.66 0.27
C THR A 426 -15.41 -9.04 0.05
N VAL A 427 -14.70 -8.25 -0.77
CA VAL A 427 -13.27 -8.48 -1.04
C VAL A 427 -12.45 -8.05 0.17
N THR A 428 -11.67 -8.98 0.72
CA THR A 428 -10.78 -8.74 1.87
C THR A 428 -9.37 -8.38 1.43
N ASP A 429 -8.86 -9.05 0.40
CA ASP A 429 -7.62 -8.69 -0.30
C ASP A 429 -7.88 -8.77 -1.81
N GLY A 430 -7.73 -7.65 -2.51
CA GLY A 430 -7.93 -7.59 -3.95
C GLY A 430 -6.85 -8.32 -4.77
N GLY A 431 -5.78 -8.82 -4.14
CA GLY A 431 -4.67 -9.51 -4.80
C GLY A 431 -3.91 -8.61 -5.79
N LEU A 432 -3.26 -9.19 -6.81
CA LEU A 432 -2.44 -8.46 -7.78
C LEU A 432 -2.59 -8.98 -9.21
N SER A 433 -2.49 -8.06 -10.18
CA SER A 433 -2.44 -8.33 -11.62
C SER A 433 -3.71 -8.97 -12.21
N PHE A 434 -4.88 -8.64 -11.67
CA PHE A 434 -6.15 -9.03 -12.31
C PHE A 434 -6.42 -8.18 -13.54
N ASN A 435 -7.07 -8.76 -14.54
CA ASN A 435 -7.53 -8.10 -15.74
C ASN A 435 -9.06 -8.02 -15.74
N LYS A 436 -9.62 -6.83 -15.93
CA LYS A 436 -11.07 -6.58 -15.92
C LYS A 436 -11.87 -7.42 -16.92
N TYR A 437 -11.23 -7.85 -18.01
CA TYR A 437 -11.88 -8.60 -19.10
C TYR A 437 -11.71 -10.11 -19.00
N GLU A 438 -10.99 -10.61 -18.00
CA GLU A 438 -10.78 -12.05 -17.82
C GLU A 438 -11.81 -12.66 -16.88
N ASN A 439 -12.15 -13.92 -17.14
CA ASN A 439 -13.07 -14.66 -16.29
C ASN A 439 -12.38 -15.01 -14.97
N LEU A 440 -12.92 -14.46 -13.88
CA LEU A 440 -12.54 -14.73 -12.51
C LEU A 440 -13.15 -16.06 -12.06
N THR A 441 -12.30 -16.95 -11.56
CA THR A 441 -12.74 -18.18 -10.90
C THR A 441 -12.82 -17.93 -9.39
N ILE A 442 -13.93 -18.34 -8.78
CA ILE A 442 -14.22 -18.14 -7.36
C ILE A 442 -14.34 -19.53 -6.72
N VAL A 443 -13.42 -19.84 -5.83
CA VAL A 443 -13.33 -21.15 -5.18
C VAL A 443 -13.55 -21.00 -3.69
N ASN A 444 -14.46 -21.80 -3.13
CA ASN A 444 -14.65 -21.88 -1.69
C ASN A 444 -13.55 -22.73 -1.06
N ASN A 445 -12.75 -22.17 -0.15
CA ASN A 445 -11.69 -22.91 0.55
C ASN A 445 -12.19 -23.56 1.84
N THR A 446 -13.33 -23.12 2.35
CA THR A 446 -13.85 -23.50 3.67
C THR A 446 -14.72 -24.74 3.64
N ARG A 447 -15.40 -25.01 2.52
CA ARG A 447 -16.40 -26.08 2.43
C ARG A 447 -16.30 -26.85 1.12
N THR A 448 -16.55 -28.15 1.21
CA THR A 448 -16.73 -29.06 0.06
C THR A 448 -17.85 -30.06 0.37
N PRO A 449 -18.69 -30.46 -0.61
CA PRO A 449 -18.72 -29.98 -2.00
C PRO A 449 -19.47 -28.64 -2.15
N VAL A 450 -18.87 -27.70 -2.88
CA VAL A 450 -19.48 -26.40 -3.28
C VAL A 450 -19.25 -26.24 -4.77
N ALA A 451 -20.26 -25.73 -5.49
CA ALA A 451 -20.11 -25.42 -6.90
C ALA A 451 -19.46 -24.03 -7.04
N ASN A 452 -18.28 -24.01 -7.67
CA ASN A 452 -17.50 -22.79 -7.87
C ASN A 452 -18.30 -21.76 -8.68
N ALA A 453 -18.17 -20.50 -8.28
CA ALA A 453 -18.76 -19.36 -8.97
C ALA A 453 -17.74 -18.78 -9.96
N SER A 454 -18.23 -18.00 -10.92
CA SER A 454 -17.37 -17.26 -11.84
C SER A 454 -17.94 -15.90 -12.20
N GLY A 455 -17.11 -14.99 -12.66
CA GLY A 455 -17.52 -13.63 -12.99
C GLY A 455 -16.41 -12.78 -13.58
N LEU A 456 -16.62 -11.48 -13.64
CA LEU A 456 -15.61 -10.52 -14.06
C LEU A 456 -15.15 -9.69 -12.84
N PRO A 457 -13.85 -9.43 -12.69
CA PRO A 457 -13.37 -8.58 -11.61
C PRO A 457 -13.72 -7.12 -11.87
N SER A 458 -14.20 -6.42 -10.84
CA SER A 458 -14.35 -4.97 -10.84
C SER A 458 -13.06 -4.33 -10.32
N ILE A 459 -12.35 -3.68 -11.23
CA ILE A 459 -11.10 -2.96 -10.95
C ILE A 459 -11.38 -1.47 -11.14
N THR A 460 -10.91 -0.66 -10.21
CA THR A 460 -10.96 0.80 -10.27
C THR A 460 -9.54 1.36 -10.16
N GLY A 461 -9.30 2.49 -10.85
CA GLY A 461 -8.09 3.27 -10.71
C GLY A 461 -8.08 4.10 -9.44
N LEU A 462 -9.21 4.25 -8.74
CA LEU A 462 -9.33 5.02 -7.51
C LEU A 462 -9.17 4.11 -6.29
N ARG A 463 -8.30 4.50 -5.36
CA ARG A 463 -8.11 3.79 -4.09
C ARG A 463 -8.22 4.72 -2.91
N SER A 464 -8.93 4.24 -1.90
CA SER A 464 -8.93 4.80 -0.55
C SER A 464 -8.22 3.81 0.35
N TYR A 465 -7.11 4.22 0.95
CA TYR A 465 -6.42 3.40 1.94
C TYR A 465 -7.10 3.55 3.31
N GLU A 466 -6.87 2.58 4.18
CA GLU A 466 -7.24 2.71 5.58
C GLU A 466 -6.47 3.89 6.19
N GLY A 467 -7.17 4.68 7.00
CA GLY A 467 -6.53 5.81 7.66
C GLY A 467 -5.62 5.34 8.78
N LYS A 468 -4.47 5.98 8.93
CA LYS A 468 -3.47 5.68 9.94
C LYS A 468 -3.10 6.94 10.71
N TYR A 469 -2.75 6.79 11.97
CA TYR A 469 -2.14 7.86 12.74
C TYR A 469 -0.68 8.02 12.32
N THR A 470 -0.27 9.26 12.04
CA THR A 470 1.13 9.57 11.71
C THR A 470 1.99 9.79 12.95
N ASP A 471 1.35 10.07 14.08
CA ASP A 471 1.98 10.23 15.39
C ASP A 471 1.30 9.34 16.44
N THR A 472 1.91 9.29 17.62
CA THR A 472 1.42 8.54 18.78
C THR A 472 0.73 9.45 19.80
N LYS A 473 0.52 10.72 19.46
CA LYS A 473 -0.16 11.69 20.32
C LYS A 473 -1.63 11.29 20.49
N GLY A 474 -2.16 11.49 21.70
CA GLY A 474 -3.51 11.07 22.06
C GLY A 474 -3.67 9.56 22.32
N PHE A 475 -2.63 8.74 22.16
CA PHE A 475 -2.69 7.32 22.54
C PHE A 475 -2.46 7.14 24.04
N LEU A 476 -3.44 6.52 24.72
CA LEU A 476 -3.40 6.31 26.17
C LEU A 476 -2.31 5.31 26.60
N SER A 477 -1.93 4.38 25.71
CA SER A 477 -1.04 3.25 26.01
C SER A 477 0.40 3.41 25.50
N TRP A 478 0.81 4.61 25.10
CA TRP A 478 2.13 4.84 24.49
C TRP A 478 3.01 5.83 25.29
N ASN A 479 3.36 6.97 24.68
CA ASN A 479 4.28 7.97 25.21
C ASN A 479 3.59 9.05 26.05
N ASN A 480 2.27 9.18 25.95
CA ASN A 480 1.53 10.18 26.70
C ASN A 480 1.41 9.79 28.18
N ARG A 481 1.21 10.79 29.02
CA ARG A 481 1.11 10.68 30.48
C ARG A 481 -0.15 11.39 30.93
N LEU A 482 -0.81 10.87 31.97
CA LEU A 482 -1.94 11.57 32.56
C LEU A 482 -1.44 12.80 33.30
N GLN A 483 -2.18 13.90 33.15
CA GLN A 483 -1.91 15.12 33.89
C GLN A 483 -2.00 14.84 35.40
N ASP A 484 -1.03 15.34 36.14
CA ASP A 484 -1.05 15.34 37.61
C ASP A 484 -1.06 16.79 38.14
N ASN A 485 -1.10 16.92 39.47
CA ASN A 485 -1.03 18.22 40.14
C ASN A 485 0.42 18.63 40.48
N PHE A 486 1.44 17.96 39.96
CA PHE A 486 2.82 18.10 40.41
C PHE A 486 3.86 18.11 39.29
N PHE A 487 4.09 16.98 38.61
CA PHE A 487 5.16 16.78 37.62
C PHE A 487 4.68 16.84 36.17
N TYR A 488 3.60 16.15 35.81
CA TYR A 488 3.01 16.18 34.48
C TYR A 488 1.96 17.29 34.38
N GLN A 489 2.43 18.52 34.25
CA GLN A 489 1.60 19.71 34.07
C GLN A 489 2.20 20.68 33.04
N VAL A 490 1.38 21.61 32.55
CA VAL A 490 1.80 22.59 31.53
C VAL A 490 2.87 23.56 32.07
N TYR A 491 2.85 23.84 33.38
CA TYR A 491 3.75 24.80 34.02
C TYR A 491 4.91 24.14 34.77
N SER A 492 5.37 22.97 34.34
CA SER A 492 6.55 22.32 34.89
C SER A 492 7.63 22.16 33.83
N TYR A 493 8.89 22.21 34.26
CA TYR A 493 10.03 21.91 33.40
C TYR A 493 11.10 21.15 34.19
N VAL A 494 11.87 20.32 33.50
CA VAL A 494 12.93 19.49 34.07
C VAL A 494 14.27 19.89 33.46
N ILE A 495 15.24 20.25 34.30
CA ILE A 495 16.62 20.46 33.86
C ILE A 495 17.38 19.15 33.98
N ARG A 496 17.79 18.57 32.86
CA ARG A 496 18.68 17.41 32.80
C ARG A 496 20.12 17.89 32.82
N SER A 497 20.87 17.55 33.86
CA SER A 497 22.27 17.98 34.00
C SER A 497 23.13 16.97 34.75
N LYS A 498 24.45 17.08 34.56
CA LYS A 498 25.45 16.31 35.32
C LYS A 498 25.74 16.88 36.71
N THR A 499 25.04 17.95 37.10
CA THR A 499 25.21 18.60 38.40
C THR A 499 23.95 18.36 39.22
N ALA A 500 24.09 18.09 40.52
CA ALA A 500 22.93 17.85 41.38
C ALA A 500 22.08 19.13 41.51
N LEU A 501 20.75 18.96 41.50
CA LEU A 501 19.77 20.05 41.60
C LEU A 501 20.03 21.00 42.77
N GLN A 502 20.45 20.47 43.92
CA GLN A 502 20.74 21.27 45.11
C GLN A 502 21.82 22.33 44.89
N LYS A 503 22.79 22.09 43.99
CA LYS A 503 23.90 23.02 43.74
C LYS A 503 23.49 24.22 42.89
N TYR A 504 22.54 24.05 41.98
CA TYR A 504 22.14 25.11 41.04
C TYR A 504 20.74 25.69 41.30
N ARG A 505 19.92 25.04 42.12
CA ARG A 505 18.52 25.43 42.36
C ARG A 505 18.37 26.90 42.73
N GLN A 506 19.21 27.38 43.66
CA GLN A 506 19.15 28.76 44.11
C GLN A 506 19.47 29.74 42.97
N PHE A 507 20.57 29.52 42.24
CA PHE A 507 20.96 30.37 41.11
C PHE A 507 19.88 30.41 40.03
N VAL A 508 19.28 29.26 39.71
CA VAL A 508 18.21 29.20 38.72
C VAL A 508 16.97 29.95 39.21
N ASN A 509 16.58 29.79 40.47
CA ASN A 509 15.44 30.49 41.06
C ASN A 509 15.62 32.01 41.05
N ASP A 510 16.82 32.50 41.34
CA ASP A 510 17.10 33.92 41.45
C ASP A 510 17.25 34.58 40.06
N LEU A 511 17.83 33.86 39.08
CA LEU A 511 18.20 34.44 37.78
C LEU A 511 17.19 34.15 36.65
N LEU A 512 16.70 32.91 36.55
CA LEU A 512 16.06 32.41 35.31
C LEU A 512 14.65 31.87 35.49
N HIS A 513 14.26 31.47 36.71
CA HIS A 513 13.01 30.76 36.97
C HIS A 513 11.78 31.64 36.67
N PRO A 514 10.90 31.23 35.73
CA PRO A 514 9.67 31.95 35.47
C PRO A 514 8.68 31.82 36.63
N ALA A 515 8.06 32.93 37.01
CA ALA A 515 6.99 32.93 38.01
C ALA A 515 5.83 32.01 37.59
N GLY A 516 5.32 31.21 38.52
CA GLY A 516 4.21 30.29 38.27
C GLY A 516 4.59 28.95 37.64
N THR A 517 5.88 28.69 37.41
CA THR A 517 6.35 27.38 36.94
C THR A 517 6.98 26.57 38.06
N LYS A 518 7.06 25.25 37.91
CA LYS A 518 7.70 24.34 38.86
C LYS A 518 8.91 23.69 38.22
N MET A 519 10.08 23.94 38.81
CA MET A 519 11.34 23.37 38.36
C MET A 519 11.59 22.00 39.00
N PHE A 520 11.95 21.04 38.16
CA PHE A 520 12.53 19.76 38.55
C PHE A 520 13.95 19.63 37.98
N GLY A 521 14.74 18.74 38.56
CA GLY A 521 16.10 18.46 38.11
C GLY A 521 16.33 16.97 38.02
N GLU A 522 16.85 16.53 36.88
CA GLU A 522 17.23 15.15 36.63
C GLU A 522 18.75 15.08 36.57
N PHE A 523 19.34 14.25 37.42
CA PHE A 523 20.79 14.07 37.51
C PHE A 523 21.21 12.92 36.61
N THR A 524 21.89 13.24 35.50
CA THR A 524 22.36 12.23 34.54
C THR A 524 23.79 11.84 34.88
N GLN A 525 24.01 10.62 35.38
CA GLN A 525 25.34 10.06 35.60
C GLN A 525 25.68 9.07 34.50
N THR A 526 26.68 9.39 33.67
CA THR A 526 27.22 8.47 32.67
C THR A 526 28.36 7.69 33.30
N SER A 527 28.10 6.48 33.77
CA SER A 527 29.13 5.56 34.27
C SER A 527 29.59 4.68 33.11
N ASN A 528 30.81 4.89 32.61
CA ASN A 528 31.43 3.94 31.69
C ASN A 528 31.87 2.72 32.51
N VAL A 529 31.03 1.70 32.60
CA VAL A 529 31.40 0.41 33.16
C VAL A 529 32.17 -0.35 32.09
N SER A 530 33.50 -0.30 32.15
CA SER A 530 34.34 -1.20 31.36
C SER A 530 34.30 -2.59 31.98
N VAL A 531 33.44 -3.48 31.46
CA VAL A 531 33.48 -4.90 31.81
C VAL A 531 34.63 -5.55 31.05
N GLY A 532 35.73 -5.79 31.74
CA GLY A 532 36.81 -6.65 31.21
C GLY A 532 36.34 -8.10 31.18
N THR A 533 35.84 -8.57 30.05
CA THR A 533 35.56 -10.00 29.85
C THR A 533 36.89 -10.74 29.70
N SER A 534 37.42 -11.31 30.78
CA SER A 534 38.44 -12.35 30.70
C SER A 534 37.76 -13.66 30.31
N VAL A 535 37.83 -14.03 29.04
CA VAL A 535 37.47 -15.39 28.59
C VAL A 535 38.56 -16.34 29.08
N ALA A 536 38.30 -17.05 30.18
CA ALA A 536 39.10 -18.21 30.54
C ALA A 536 38.72 -19.36 29.59
N SER A 537 39.45 -19.49 28.48
CA SER A 537 39.33 -20.63 27.58
C SER A 537 39.90 -21.89 28.24
N ASN A 538 39.07 -22.59 29.02
CA ASN A 538 39.30 -24.00 29.34
C ASN A 538 38.93 -24.82 28.10
N VAL A 539 39.88 -24.95 27.18
CA VAL A 539 39.78 -25.88 26.06
C VAL A 539 39.86 -27.30 26.61
N SER A 540 38.72 -27.89 26.94
CA SER A 540 38.58 -29.34 27.06
C SER A 540 38.08 -29.86 25.72
N THR A 541 38.98 -30.42 24.93
CA THR A 541 38.68 -31.10 23.68
C THR A 541 37.83 -32.34 23.96
N LYS A 542 36.51 -32.21 23.84
CA LYS A 542 35.64 -33.35 23.51
C LYS A 542 34.79 -33.02 22.31
N THR A 543 35.24 -33.58 21.19
CA THR A 543 34.60 -33.64 19.90
C THR A 543 33.21 -34.27 20.02
N SER A 544 32.17 -33.47 19.80
CA SER A 544 30.87 -33.97 19.34
C SER A 544 30.13 -32.80 18.70
N ALA A 545 29.80 -32.96 17.43
CA ALA A 545 29.17 -31.94 16.60
C ALA A 545 27.78 -31.59 17.13
N PHE A 546 27.59 -30.33 17.51
CA PHE A 546 26.27 -29.76 17.72
C PHE A 546 26.19 -28.44 16.95
N THR A 547 25.16 -28.36 16.11
CA THR A 547 24.75 -27.23 15.29
C THR A 547 24.52 -25.99 16.15
N PHE A 548 25.08 -24.85 15.73
CA PHE A 548 24.88 -23.56 16.38
C PHE A 548 23.44 -23.09 16.15
N ASP A 549 22.62 -23.19 17.18
CA ASP A 549 21.40 -22.38 17.29
C ASP A 549 21.75 -21.08 18.03
N SER A 550 21.29 -19.96 17.50
CA SER A 550 21.61 -18.62 17.98
C SER A 550 21.09 -18.41 19.40
N VAL A 551 21.99 -18.22 20.37
CA VAL A 551 21.63 -17.82 21.74
C VAL A 551 21.27 -16.34 21.73
N ALA A 552 19.98 -16.03 21.87
CA ALA A 552 19.51 -14.67 22.14
C ALA A 552 19.89 -14.26 23.57
N LEU A 553 20.80 -13.29 23.69
CA LEU A 553 21.08 -12.58 24.95
C LEU A 553 20.07 -11.44 25.10
N THR A 554 19.06 -11.64 25.93
CA THR A 554 18.10 -10.61 26.31
C THR A 554 18.70 -9.75 27.43
N PHE A 555 18.94 -8.46 27.16
CA PHE A 555 19.26 -7.49 28.21
C PHE A 555 17.95 -6.93 28.77
N ASP A 556 17.61 -7.28 30.01
CA ASP A 556 16.59 -6.57 30.78
C ASP A 556 17.26 -5.41 31.53
N SER A 557 16.96 -4.18 31.12
CA SER A 557 17.37 -2.98 31.84
C SER A 557 16.23 -2.51 32.75
N SER A 558 15.95 -3.25 33.82
CA SER A 558 15.06 -2.77 34.88
C SER A 558 15.80 -1.72 35.72
N ASN A 559 15.47 -0.45 35.47
CA ASN A 559 15.94 0.70 36.24
C ASN A 559 15.39 0.61 37.68
N THR A 560 16.23 0.30 38.66
CA THR A 560 15.86 0.32 40.08
C THR A 560 16.20 1.69 40.68
N THR A 561 15.17 2.50 40.89
CA THR A 561 15.26 3.71 41.70
C THR A 561 15.36 3.29 43.17
N PHE A 562 16.51 3.55 43.79
CA PHE A 562 16.64 3.51 45.24
C PHE A 562 16.14 4.84 45.81
N ASP A 563 15.01 4.80 46.51
CA ASP A 563 14.63 5.83 47.47
C ASP A 563 15.58 5.75 48.67
N ALA A 564 16.21 6.87 48.99
CA ALA A 564 16.81 7.12 50.30
C ALA A 564 16.16 8.37 50.88
N PHE A 565 15.67 8.23 52.11
CA PHE A 565 14.99 9.21 52.95
C PHE A 565 15.58 10.63 52.93
#